data_AF-A0A101EQ50-F1
#
_entry.id   AF-A0A101EQ50-F1
#
_cell.length_a   1.000
_cell.length_b   1.000
_cell.length_c   1.000
_cell.angle_alpha   90.00
_cell.angle_beta   90.00
_cell.angle_gamma   90.00
#
_symmetry.space_group_name_H-M   'P 1'
#
loop_
_entity.id
_entity.type
_entity.pdbx_description
1 polymer ?
#
loop_
_entity_poly.entity_id
_entity_poly.type
_entity_poly.pdbx_seq_one_letter_code
_entity_poly.pdbx_strand_id
1 'polypeptide(L)'
;KLNVILDMGDYREKRKKSLEKIVEEAVKKAISEKTKVVLDPMFSFERKIVHKLVRKHRGVISYSVGVEPYRRVVIEYSGTRREGRRKHDIKESI
;
A
#
# COMPACT_ATOMS: atom_id res chain seq x y z
N LYS A 1 21.96 8.83 -19.50
CA LYS A 1 21.50 8.81 -18.08
C LYS A 1 22.06 7.56 -17.44
N LEU A 2 23.03 7.70 -16.53
CA LEU A 2 23.68 6.59 -15.84
C LEU A 2 22.83 6.22 -14.61
N ASN A 3 22.12 5.10 -14.65
CA ASN A 3 21.40 4.59 -13.49
C ASN A 3 22.41 3.87 -12.60
N VAL A 4 23.00 4.60 -11.64
CA VAL A 4 23.83 4.00 -10.60
C VAL A 4 22.89 3.34 -9.59
N ILE A 5 22.60 2.06 -9.82
CA ILE A 5 22.00 1.20 -8.80
C ILE A 5 23.15 0.85 -7.86
N LEU A 6 23.27 1.59 -6.76
CA LEU A 6 24.22 1.29 -5.69
C LEU A 6 23.81 -0.05 -5.10
N ASP A 7 24.56 -1.09 -5.45
CA ASP A 7 24.25 -2.48 -5.16
C ASP A 7 24.51 -2.79 -3.68
N MET A 8 23.63 -2.29 -2.81
CA MET A 8 23.46 -2.85 -1.49
C MET A 8 22.39 -3.94 -1.61
N GLY A 9 22.77 -5.12 -2.09
CA GLY A 9 21.87 -6.29 -2.17
C GLY A 9 21.12 -6.55 -0.85
N ASP A 10 21.77 -6.20 0.26
CA ASP A 10 21.25 -6.26 1.62
C ASP A 10 20.20 -5.17 1.95
N TYR A 11 20.31 -3.97 1.36
CA TYR A 11 19.36 -2.87 1.60
C TYR A 11 17.99 -3.18 1.01
N ARG A 12 17.93 -3.75 -0.21
CA ARG A 12 16.66 -4.07 -0.87
C ARG A 12 15.88 -5.12 -0.09
N GLU A 13 16.56 -6.14 0.40
CA GLU A 13 15.94 -7.18 1.23
C GLU A 13 15.53 -6.66 2.60
N LYS A 14 16.41 -5.92 3.29
CA LYS A 14 16.09 -5.30 4.59
C LYS A 14 14.91 -4.35 4.46
N ARG A 15 14.89 -3.52 3.41
CA ARG A 15 13.80 -2.58 3.13
C ARG A 15 12.50 -3.30 2.85
N LYS A 16 12.53 -4.38 2.06
CA LYS A 16 11.35 -5.22 1.81
C LYS A 16 10.80 -5.82 3.10
N LYS A 17 11.66 -6.36 3.97
CA LYS A 17 11.25 -6.87 5.30
C LYS A 17 10.64 -5.79 6.19
N SER A 18 11.21 -4.58 6.18
CA SER A 18 10.64 -3.43 6.89
C SER A 18 9.26 -3.06 6.35
N LEU A 19 9.10 -2.98 5.03
CA LEU A 19 7.80 -2.72 4.40
C LEU A 19 6.77 -3.79 4.73
N GLU A 20 7.15 -5.06 4.75
CA GLU A 20 6.27 -6.16 5.15
C GLU A 20 5.72 -5.96 6.56
N LYS A 21 6.58 -5.60 7.53
CA LYS A 21 6.16 -5.31 8.91
C LYS A 21 5.20 -4.11 8.98
N ILE A 22 5.56 -3.00 8.32
CA ILE A 22 4.74 -1.78 8.30
C ILE A 22 3.34 -2.07 7.73
N VAL A 23 3.27 -2.84 6.64
CA VAL A 23 1.99 -3.21 6.02
C VAL A 23 1.18 -4.13 6.93
N GLU A 24 1.82 -5.10 7.57
CA GLU A 24 1.13 -6.02 8.46
C GLU A 24 0.51 -5.28 9.67
N GLU A 25 1.26 -4.36 10.28
CA GLU A 25 0.77 -3.50 11.36
C GLU A 25 -0.37 -2.60 10.89
N ALA A 26 -0.23 -1.97 9.72
CA ALA A 26 -1.25 -1.11 9.14
C ALA A 26 -2.54 -1.87 8.81
N VAL A 27 -2.43 -3.09 8.27
CA VAL A 27 -3.60 -3.95 8.01
C VAL A 27 -4.27 -4.35 9.32
N LYS A 28 -3.51 -4.78 10.33
CA LYS A 28 -4.06 -5.13 11.65
C LYS A 28 -4.82 -3.95 12.23
N LYS A 29 -4.22 -2.75 12.20
CA LYS A 29 -4.84 -1.51 12.67
C LYS A 29 -6.11 -1.15 11.90
N ALA A 30 -6.06 -1.22 10.57
CA ALA A 30 -7.23 -0.95 9.73
C ALA A 30 -8.40 -1.90 10.07
N ILE A 31 -8.12 -3.19 10.28
CA ILE A 31 -9.14 -4.19 10.64
C ILE A 31 -9.67 -3.97 12.06
N SER A 32 -8.79 -3.73 13.04
CA SER A 32 -9.19 -3.59 14.45
C SER A 32 -10.00 -2.32 14.69
N GLU A 33 -9.56 -1.21 14.11
CA GLU A 33 -10.20 0.10 14.25
C GLU A 33 -11.31 0.33 13.21
N LYS A 34 -11.48 -0.60 12.24
CA LYS A 34 -12.39 -0.47 11.10
C LYS A 34 -12.23 0.88 10.37
N THR A 35 -10.98 1.33 10.25
CA THR A 35 -10.63 2.65 9.71
C THR A 35 -9.69 2.52 8.51
N LYS A 36 -9.35 3.67 7.92
CA LYS A 36 -8.30 3.77 6.91
C LYS A 36 -6.97 4.19 7.55
N VAL A 37 -5.90 3.55 7.11
CA VAL A 37 -4.51 3.85 7.51
C VAL A 37 -3.78 4.37 6.28
N VAL A 38 -3.13 5.53 6.42
CA VAL A 38 -2.33 6.14 5.37
C VAL A 38 -0.87 5.85 5.65
N LEU A 39 -0.17 5.26 4.68
CA LEU A 39 1.27 5.04 4.77
C LEU A 39 2.03 6.24 4.24
N ASP A 40 3.31 6.31 4.60
CA ASP A 40 4.23 7.31 4.08
C ASP A 40 4.39 7.20 2.55
N PRO A 41 4.73 8.31 1.87
CA PRO A 41 5.14 8.26 0.47
C PRO A 41 6.30 7.29 0.27
N MET A 42 6.22 6.49 -0.79
CA MET A 42 7.23 5.47 -1.10
C MET A 42 7.37 5.34 -2.62
N PHE A 43 8.48 4.79 -3.10
CA PHE A 43 8.72 4.67 -4.53
C PHE A 43 7.70 3.76 -5.21
N SER A 44 7.49 3.95 -6.52
CA SER A 44 6.50 3.15 -7.27
C SER A 44 6.71 1.63 -7.15
N PHE A 45 7.94 1.15 -7.00
CA PHE A 45 8.21 -0.28 -6.82
C PHE A 45 7.78 -0.77 -5.43
N GLU A 46 7.99 0.02 -4.38
CA GLU A 46 7.57 -0.28 -3.01
C GLU A 46 6.04 -0.32 -2.94
N ARG A 47 5.35 0.64 -3.57
CA ARG A 47 3.87 0.65 -3.63
C ARG A 47 3.31 -0.64 -4.23
N LYS A 48 3.92 -1.15 -5.30
CA LYS A 48 3.51 -2.43 -5.91
C LYS A 48 3.65 -3.59 -4.93
N ILE A 49 4.71 -3.62 -4.12
CA ILE A 49 4.91 -4.63 -3.08
C ILE A 49 3.82 -4.51 -2.01
N VAL A 50 3.57 -3.29 -1.51
CA VAL A 50 2.50 -3.02 -0.53
C VAL A 50 1.14 -3.50 -1.02
N HIS A 51 0.73 -3.10 -2.24
CA HIS A 51 -0.53 -3.56 -2.82
C HIS A 51 -0.61 -5.09 -2.90
N LYS A 52 0.48 -5.77 -3.28
CA LYS A 52 0.53 -7.24 -3.32
C LYS A 52 0.39 -7.86 -1.93
N LEU A 53 1.00 -7.27 -0.91
CA LEU A 53 0.90 -7.74 0.48
C LEU A 53 -0.52 -7.56 1.03
N VAL A 54 -1.12 -6.37 0.86
CA VAL A 54 -2.48 -6.07 1.34
C VAL A 54 -3.51 -7.01 0.70
N ARG A 55 -3.38 -7.34 -0.59
CA ARG A 55 -4.29 -8.28 -1.29
C ARG A 55 -4.32 -9.69 -0.69
N LYS A 56 -3.32 -10.08 0.11
CA LYS A 56 -3.33 -11.37 0.82
C LYS A 56 -4.27 -11.38 2.03
N HIS A 57 -4.61 -10.20 2.56
CA HIS A 57 -5.46 -10.06 3.72
C HIS A 57 -6.92 -9.83 3.30
N ARG A 58 -7.85 -10.56 3.91
CA ARG A 58 -9.28 -10.39 3.70
C ARG A 58 -9.80 -9.22 4.55
N GLY A 59 -10.81 -8.51 4.06
CA GLY A 59 -11.47 -7.42 4.80
C GLY A 59 -10.77 -6.07 4.70
N VAL A 60 -9.72 -5.94 3.88
CA VAL A 60 -9.04 -4.67 3.58
C VAL A 60 -8.85 -4.50 2.09
N ILE A 61 -8.77 -3.24 1.65
CA ILE A 61 -8.42 -2.82 0.29
C ILE A 61 -7.26 -1.84 0.35
N SER A 62 -6.56 -1.65 -0.77
CA SER A 62 -5.52 -0.62 -0.88
C SER A 62 -5.62 0.15 -2.17
N TYR A 63 -5.31 1.44 -2.11
CA TYR A 63 -5.25 2.32 -3.27
C TYR A 63 -4.20 3.40 -3.08
N SER A 64 -3.65 3.92 -4.17
CA SER A 64 -2.64 4.97 -4.13
C SER A 64 -3.27 6.35 -4.31
N VAL A 65 -2.93 7.31 -3.46
CA VAL A 65 -3.45 8.70 -3.49
C VAL A 65 -2.31 9.69 -3.60
N GLY A 66 -2.53 10.77 -4.35
CA GLY A 66 -1.57 11.85 -4.54
C GLY A 66 -0.72 11.69 -5.79
N VAL A 67 0.17 12.66 -6.00
CA VAL A 67 1.06 12.76 -7.17
C VAL A 67 2.50 12.42 -6.77
N GLU A 68 3.27 11.88 -7.71
CA GLU A 68 4.71 11.62 -7.48
C GLU A 68 5.45 12.95 -7.20
N PRO A 69 6.40 13.01 -6.24
CA PRO A 69 6.95 11.94 -5.40
C PRO A 69 6.17 11.67 -4.09
N TYR A 70 5.15 12.46 -3.80
CA TYR A 70 4.38 12.40 -2.56
C TYR A 70 3.23 11.40 -2.59
N ARG A 71 3.23 10.47 -3.56
CA ARG A 71 2.14 9.51 -3.75
C ARG A 71 2.21 8.43 -2.66
N ARG A 72 1.11 8.31 -1.92
CA ARG A 72 0.96 7.46 -0.72
C ARG A 72 0.08 6.26 -1.02
N VAL A 73 0.20 5.22 -0.21
CA VAL A 73 -0.73 4.08 -0.22
C VAL A 73 -1.67 4.20 0.98
N VAL A 74 -2.96 4.10 0.72
CA VAL A 74 -4.01 4.03 1.74
C VAL A 74 -4.49 2.59 1.82
N ILE A 75 -4.57 2.08 3.04
CA ILE A 75 -5.14 0.77 3.37
C ILE A 75 -6.44 1.03 4.11
N GLU A 76 -7.55 0.55 3.58
CA GLU A 76 -8.88 0.82 4.13
C GLU A 76 -9.61 -0.48 4.44
N TYR A 77 -10.28 -0.52 5.60
CA TYR A 77 -11.15 -1.62 5.95
C TYR A 77 -12.36 -1.68 5.00
N SER A 78 -12.54 -2.81 4.33
CA SER A 78 -13.63 -3.01 3.37
C SER A 78 -14.78 -3.87 3.92
N GLY A 79 -14.62 -4.48 5.10
CA GLY A 79 -15.57 -5.45 5.63
C GLY A 79 -15.79 -6.65 4.69
N THR A 80 -16.58 -7.63 5.12
CA THR A 80 -16.98 -8.76 4.28
C THR A 80 -17.97 -8.30 3.20
N ARG A 81 -17.42 -7.80 2.08
CA ARG A 81 -17.94 -7.89 0.72
C ARG A 81 -19.41 -7.48 0.52
N ARG A 82 -19.70 -6.17 0.42
CA ARG A 82 -20.74 -5.60 -0.48
C ARG A 82 -20.78 -4.07 -0.65
N GLU A 83 -20.23 -3.25 0.24
CA GLU A 83 -20.46 -1.78 0.16
C GLU A 83 -19.41 -0.96 -0.64
N GLY A 84 -18.16 -1.42 -0.77
CA GLY A 84 -17.07 -0.59 -1.33
C GLY A 84 -16.97 -0.50 -2.86
N ARG A 85 -17.63 -1.41 -3.60
CA ARG A 85 -17.49 -1.50 -5.08
C ARG A 85 -18.03 -0.29 -5.84
N ARG A 86 -18.84 0.58 -5.23
CA ARG A 86 -19.41 1.77 -5.90
C ARG A 86 -18.48 2.97 -5.97
N LYS A 87 -17.44 3.08 -5.12
CA LYS A 87 -16.65 4.32 -5.03
C LYS A 87 -15.30 4.27 -5.77
N HIS A 88 -14.76 3.08 -6.03
CA HIS A 88 -13.44 2.96 -6.65
C HIS A 88 -13.44 3.14 -8.17
N ASP A 89 -14.50 2.69 -8.86
CA ASP A 89 -14.57 2.77 -10.33
C ASP A 89 -14.80 4.21 -10.84
N ILE A 90 -15.28 5.12 -9.97
CA ILE A 90 -15.58 6.51 -10.35
C ILE A 90 -14.32 7.39 -10.44
N LYS A 91 -13.23 7.06 -9.70
CA LYS A 91 -12.04 7.93 -9.64
C LYS A 91 -10.99 7.68 -10.72
N GLU A 92 -11.07 6.58 -11.47
CA GLU A 92 -10.15 6.29 -12.59
C GLU A 92 -10.76 6.62 -13.97
N SER A 93 -11.96 7.21 -14.04
CA SER A 93 -12.68 7.50 -15.30
C SER A 93 -12.85 8.99 -15.63
N ILE A 94 -12.00 9.89 -15.11
CA ILE A 94 -11.96 11.30 -15.53
C ILE A 94 -10.53 11.66 -15.93
#